data_AF-A0A7V9CM25-F1
#
_entry.id   AF-A0A7V9CM25-F1
#
_cell.length_a   1.000
_cell.length_b   1.000
_cell.length_c   1.000
_cell.angle_alpha   90.00
_cell.angle_beta   90.00
_cell.angle_gamma   90.00
#
_symmetry.space_group_name_H-M   'P 1'
#
loop_
_entity.id
_entity.type
_entity.pdbx_description
1 polymer ?
#
loop_
_entity_poly.entity_id
_entity_poly.type
_entity_poly.pdbx_seq_one_letter_code
_entity_poly.pdbx_strand_id
1 'polypeptide(L)'
;MPLCAALGWTAIQASGAAGLQAGVPGAAGADQPWPMYGRDQSETHYSPLTLISQDNVQRLGLAWATEVDAFAGQIQGTPLVVDGTLFGTTPWSVVFAIDARTGALKWRWDPQIPQQTFSTDARGLRKRLGPSLCCGPVNRGVAYHDGKVFVGTLDSRLVALDAGTGRQVWSTQVASKVDDYSITSAPRVIKGKVITGTSGSEFGVRGFVAAYDADTGKEAWRFWTVPGDPSLPFENAAMATAAKTWTGAWWKYGGGGTPWDGMAYDPELDLLYIGTGNGSPWSRQLRSPDGGDNLYLCSILAIRPDTGEYVWHYQTTPADNWD
;
A
#
# COMPACT_ATOMS: atom_id res chain seq x y z
N MET A 1 6.43 -53.45 -59.39
CA MET A 1 6.91 -52.09 -59.73
C MET A 1 5.89 -51.09 -59.22
N PRO A 2 6.35 -49.98 -58.60
CA PRO A 2 5.73 -49.42 -57.39
C PRO A 2 5.06 -48.06 -57.65
N LEU A 3 4.71 -47.38 -56.55
CA LEU A 3 4.28 -45.98 -56.38
C LEU A 3 2.76 -45.73 -56.47
N CYS A 4 2.14 -44.96 -55.58
CA CYS A 4 2.61 -44.26 -54.39
C CYS A 4 1.40 -43.90 -53.52
N ALA A 5 1.55 -44.03 -52.20
CA ALA A 5 0.63 -43.47 -51.22
C ALA A 5 0.71 -41.94 -51.24
N ALA A 6 -0.44 -41.27 -51.30
CA ALA A 6 -0.56 -39.85 -51.01
C ALA A 6 -1.24 -39.70 -49.64
N LEU A 7 -0.42 -39.48 -48.61
CA LEU A 7 -0.85 -39.01 -47.29
C LEU A 7 -1.27 -37.54 -47.43
N GLY A 8 -2.57 -37.28 -47.38
CA GLY A 8 -3.09 -35.92 -47.26
C GLY A 8 -2.77 -35.37 -45.87
N TRP A 9 -1.88 -34.38 -45.82
CA TRP A 9 -1.65 -33.58 -44.62
C TRP A 9 -2.79 -32.58 -44.48
N THR A 10 -3.68 -32.81 -43.51
CA THR A 10 -4.62 -31.77 -43.06
C THR A 10 -3.81 -30.75 -42.27
N ALA A 11 -3.54 -29.60 -42.89
CA ALA A 11 -3.00 -28.45 -42.19
C ALA A 11 -4.02 -27.99 -41.14
N ILE A 12 -3.74 -28.24 -39.87
CA ILE A 12 -4.42 -27.58 -38.76
C ILE A 12 -3.98 -26.11 -38.83
N GLN A 13 -4.84 -25.26 -39.37
CA GLN A 13 -4.68 -23.82 -39.20
C GLN A 13 -4.82 -23.53 -37.71
N ALA A 14 -3.69 -23.21 -37.06
CA ALA A 14 -3.69 -22.58 -35.76
C ALA A 14 -4.34 -21.20 -35.92
N SER A 15 -5.64 -21.15 -35.63
CA SER A 15 -6.39 -19.90 -35.53
C SER A 15 -5.82 -19.07 -34.37
N GLY A 16 -5.14 -18.00 -34.76
CA GLY A 16 -5.11 -16.68 -34.10
C GLY A 16 -4.89 -16.67 -32.59
N ALA A 17 -3.71 -16.19 -32.18
CA ALA A 17 -3.47 -15.66 -30.85
C ALA A 17 -4.61 -14.71 -30.46
N ALA A 18 -5.43 -15.13 -29.49
CA ALA A 18 -6.30 -14.22 -28.77
C ALA A 18 -5.40 -13.28 -27.99
N GLY A 19 -5.30 -12.04 -28.45
CA GLY A 19 -4.66 -10.97 -27.70
C GLY A 19 -5.33 -10.86 -26.33
N LEU A 20 -4.53 -11.01 -25.29
CA LEU A 20 -4.91 -10.67 -23.92
C LEU A 20 -5.33 -9.19 -23.92
N GLN A 21 -6.64 -8.95 -23.90
CA GLN A 21 -7.15 -7.63 -23.56
C GLN A 21 -6.75 -7.33 -22.12
N ALA A 22 -5.94 -6.29 -21.97
CA ALA A 22 -5.61 -5.66 -20.69
C ALA A 22 -6.90 -5.09 -20.08
N GLY A 23 -7.63 -5.94 -19.36
CA GLY A 23 -8.74 -5.54 -18.51
C GLY A 23 -8.20 -5.13 -17.14
N VAL A 24 -8.55 -3.93 -16.69
CA VAL A 24 -8.46 -3.57 -15.28
C VAL A 24 -9.26 -4.61 -14.48
N PRO A 25 -8.71 -5.30 -13.47
CA PRO A 25 -9.47 -6.27 -12.71
C PRO A 25 -10.45 -5.54 -11.80
N GLY A 26 -11.65 -5.29 -12.33
CA GLY A 26 -12.79 -4.71 -11.61
C GLY A 26 -13.52 -5.72 -10.71
N ALA A 27 -13.21 -7.02 -10.83
CA ALA A 27 -13.62 -8.06 -9.89
C ALA A 27 -12.66 -9.25 -10.06
N ALA A 28 -12.21 -9.86 -8.96
CA ALA A 28 -11.62 -11.19 -9.02
C ALA A 28 -12.69 -12.14 -9.58
N GLY A 29 -12.46 -12.71 -10.77
CA GLY A 29 -13.34 -13.75 -11.32
C GLY A 29 -13.53 -14.89 -10.33
N ALA A 30 -14.60 -15.67 -10.47
CA ALA A 30 -14.93 -16.78 -9.57
C ALA A 30 -13.78 -17.79 -9.37
N ASP A 31 -12.84 -17.84 -10.33
CA ASP A 31 -11.71 -18.75 -10.35
C ASP A 31 -10.40 -18.16 -9.78
N GLN A 32 -10.37 -16.89 -9.37
CA GLN A 32 -9.19 -16.27 -8.74
C GLN A 32 -9.32 -16.21 -7.22
N PRO A 33 -8.39 -16.81 -6.44
CA PRO A 33 -8.55 -16.93 -5.00
C PRO A 33 -8.47 -15.59 -4.25
N TRP A 34 -7.43 -14.77 -4.46
CA TRP A 34 -7.23 -13.52 -3.68
C TRP A 34 -6.20 -12.55 -4.33
N PRO A 35 -6.51 -11.87 -5.44
CA PRO A 35 -5.49 -11.15 -6.23
C PRO A 35 -5.07 -9.78 -5.68
N MET A 36 -5.75 -9.25 -4.66
CA MET A 36 -5.50 -7.94 -4.06
C MET A 36 -5.84 -7.96 -2.57
N TYR A 37 -5.41 -6.95 -1.81
CA TYR A 37 -5.46 -6.94 -0.33
C TYR A 37 -6.83 -7.32 0.24
N GLY A 38 -7.90 -6.61 -0.15
CA GLY A 38 -9.27 -6.92 0.26
C GLY A 38 -10.04 -7.85 -0.69
N ARG A 39 -9.33 -8.57 -1.57
CA ARG A 39 -9.82 -9.45 -2.66
C ARG A 39 -10.58 -8.75 -3.80
N ASP A 40 -11.34 -7.71 -3.51
CA ASP A 40 -11.99 -6.84 -4.50
C ASP A 40 -11.70 -5.36 -4.22
N GLN A 41 -12.03 -4.49 -5.18
CA GLN A 41 -11.76 -3.05 -5.13
C GLN A 41 -12.51 -2.37 -3.97
N SER A 42 -13.66 -2.93 -3.59
CA SER A 42 -14.47 -2.47 -2.46
C SER A 42 -13.93 -2.94 -1.10
N GLU A 43 -12.85 -3.72 -1.10
CA GLU A 43 -12.21 -4.28 0.09
C GLU A 43 -13.20 -5.06 0.97
N THR A 44 -14.06 -5.90 0.38
CA THR A 44 -15.09 -6.62 1.16
C THR A 44 -14.52 -7.75 2.02
N HIS A 45 -13.32 -8.24 1.70
CA HIS A 45 -12.72 -9.44 2.29
C HIS A 45 -13.62 -10.69 2.21
N TYR A 46 -14.56 -10.73 1.25
CA TYR A 46 -15.48 -11.84 1.07
C TYR A 46 -15.05 -12.75 -0.07
N SER A 47 -14.84 -14.05 0.18
CA SER A 47 -14.59 -15.06 -0.86
C SER A 47 -15.88 -15.81 -1.22
N PRO A 48 -16.19 -15.99 -2.53
CA PRO A 48 -17.36 -16.74 -2.98
C PRO A 48 -17.11 -18.26 -2.98
N LEU A 49 -15.91 -18.73 -2.64
CA LEU A 49 -15.57 -20.15 -2.60
C LEU A 49 -16.34 -20.85 -1.46
N THR A 50 -16.97 -21.98 -1.77
CA THR A 50 -17.83 -22.70 -0.82
C THR A 50 -17.34 -24.12 -0.49
N LEU A 51 -16.17 -24.52 -1.00
CA LEU A 51 -15.62 -25.86 -0.76
C LEU A 51 -15.51 -26.16 0.73
N ILE A 52 -15.04 -25.17 1.51
CA ILE A 52 -15.06 -25.21 2.98
C ILE A 52 -16.32 -24.47 3.44
N SER A 53 -17.12 -25.11 4.28
CA SER A 53 -18.41 -24.61 4.75
C SER A 53 -18.63 -25.00 6.22
N GLN A 54 -19.73 -24.54 6.81
CA GLN A 54 -20.13 -24.90 8.18
C GLN A 54 -20.28 -26.42 8.37
N ASP A 55 -20.61 -27.15 7.30
CA ASP A 55 -20.83 -28.60 7.34
C ASP A 55 -19.53 -29.41 7.38
N ASN A 56 -18.39 -28.82 6.98
CA ASN A 56 -17.13 -29.56 6.81
C ASN A 56 -15.88 -28.88 7.38
N VAL A 57 -15.96 -27.67 7.92
CA VAL A 57 -14.82 -26.92 8.49
C VAL A 57 -14.09 -27.68 9.61
N GLN A 58 -14.80 -28.53 10.35
CA GLN A 58 -14.25 -29.41 11.38
C GLN A 58 -13.25 -30.45 10.84
N ARG A 59 -13.20 -30.65 9.52
CA ARG A 59 -12.25 -31.56 8.85
C ARG A 59 -10.99 -30.85 8.38
N LEU A 60 -10.86 -29.54 8.63
CA LEU A 60 -9.72 -28.74 8.19
C LEU A 60 -8.44 -29.20 8.89
N GLY A 61 -7.36 -29.27 8.12
CA GLY A 61 -6.03 -29.63 8.62
C GLY A 61 -4.96 -28.82 7.90
N LEU A 62 -3.79 -28.69 8.56
CA LEU A 62 -2.63 -28.02 7.98
C LEU A 62 -2.19 -28.75 6.71
N ALA A 63 -2.17 -28.05 5.57
CA ALA A 63 -1.71 -28.62 4.30
C ALA A 63 -0.18 -28.56 4.17
N TRP A 64 0.42 -27.41 4.50
CA TRP A 64 1.87 -27.18 4.51
C TRP A 64 2.19 -25.99 5.41
N ALA A 65 3.46 -25.88 5.80
CA ALA A 65 4.02 -24.71 6.49
C ALA A 65 5.40 -24.40 5.90
N THR A 66 5.71 -23.11 5.79
CA THR A 66 6.94 -22.62 5.15
C THR A 66 7.62 -21.59 6.03
N GLU A 67 8.89 -21.81 6.32
CA GLU A 67 9.73 -20.79 6.94
C GLU A 67 10.24 -19.82 5.86
N VAL A 68 10.00 -18.52 6.05
CA VAL A 68 10.35 -17.45 5.09
C VAL A 68 11.52 -16.58 5.56
N ASP A 69 12.31 -17.08 6.52
CA ASP A 69 13.47 -16.40 7.13
C ASP A 69 13.12 -14.95 7.53
N ALA A 70 12.13 -14.83 8.41
CA ALA A 70 11.61 -13.54 8.84
C ALA A 70 12.49 -12.94 9.95
N PHE A 71 12.76 -11.64 9.85
CA PHE A 71 13.28 -10.88 10.98
C PHE A 71 12.27 -10.84 12.13
N ALA A 72 12.77 -10.57 13.34
CA ALA A 72 11.90 -10.39 14.50
C ALA A 72 10.90 -9.24 14.29
N GLY A 73 9.63 -9.49 14.66
CA GLY A 73 8.54 -8.54 14.56
C GLY A 73 7.18 -9.23 14.38
N GLN A 74 6.13 -8.43 14.25
CA GLN A 74 4.77 -8.94 14.06
C GLN A 74 4.45 -9.07 12.56
N ILE A 75 3.77 -10.16 12.18
CA ILE A 75 3.26 -10.36 10.84
C ILE A 75 1.85 -9.77 10.77
N GLN A 76 1.66 -8.75 9.95
CA GLN A 76 0.36 -8.11 9.68
C GLN A 76 -0.03 -8.18 8.20
N GLY A 77 0.79 -8.85 7.37
CA GLY A 77 0.62 -8.94 5.94
C GLY A 77 -0.59 -9.77 5.54
N THR A 78 -1.48 -9.23 4.70
CA THR A 78 -2.48 -10.03 3.99
C THR A 78 -1.83 -10.63 2.74
N PRO A 79 -1.69 -11.97 2.62
CA PRO A 79 -1.11 -12.57 1.43
C PRO A 79 -2.01 -12.41 0.20
N LEU A 80 -1.41 -12.23 -0.96
CA LEU A 80 -2.09 -12.27 -2.25
C LEU A 80 -1.87 -13.63 -2.91
N VAL A 81 -2.84 -14.13 -3.66
CA VAL A 81 -2.67 -15.33 -4.49
C VAL A 81 -3.04 -15.01 -5.93
N VAL A 82 -2.04 -15.07 -6.80
CA VAL A 82 -2.16 -14.83 -8.26
C VAL A 82 -1.45 -15.96 -8.99
N ASP A 83 -2.15 -16.59 -9.95
CA ASP A 83 -1.64 -17.67 -10.80
C ASP A 83 -0.89 -18.78 -10.02
N GLY A 84 -1.49 -19.22 -8.91
CA GLY A 84 -0.93 -20.28 -8.06
C GLY A 84 0.29 -19.88 -7.24
N THR A 85 0.65 -18.59 -7.22
CA THR A 85 1.73 -18.05 -6.40
C THR A 85 1.13 -17.21 -5.27
N LEU A 86 1.55 -17.50 -4.05
CA LEU A 86 1.22 -16.68 -2.88
C LEU A 86 2.35 -15.68 -2.65
N PHE A 87 2.02 -14.39 -2.63
CA PHE A 87 2.92 -13.29 -2.31
C PHE A 87 2.58 -12.74 -0.93
N GLY A 88 3.59 -12.46 -0.11
CA GLY A 88 3.38 -11.92 1.22
C GLY A 88 4.57 -11.11 1.72
N THR A 89 4.39 -10.52 2.89
CA THR A 89 5.44 -9.75 3.56
C THR A 89 5.70 -10.27 4.96
N THR A 90 6.93 -10.06 5.42
CA THR A 90 7.33 -10.26 6.82
C THR A 90 7.73 -8.91 7.43
N PRO A 91 8.08 -8.85 8.74
CA PRO A 91 8.67 -7.67 9.33
C PRO A 91 9.84 -7.12 8.50
N TRP A 92 10.08 -5.82 8.60
CA TRP A 92 11.10 -5.09 7.85
C TRP A 92 10.86 -5.03 6.32
N SER A 93 9.60 -5.20 5.89
CA SER A 93 9.19 -5.07 4.48
C SER A 93 9.86 -6.10 3.54
N VAL A 94 10.32 -7.23 4.07
CA VAL A 94 10.78 -8.35 3.26
C VAL A 94 9.57 -8.93 2.51
N VAL A 95 9.75 -9.19 1.22
CA VAL A 95 8.72 -9.78 0.37
C VAL A 95 9.12 -11.21 0.03
N PHE A 96 8.15 -12.12 0.00
CA PHE A 96 8.36 -13.49 -0.44
C PHE A 96 7.30 -13.93 -1.44
N ALA A 97 7.66 -14.92 -2.26
CA ALA A 97 6.73 -15.66 -3.08
C ALA A 97 6.88 -17.16 -2.82
N ILE A 98 5.76 -17.85 -2.67
CA ILE A 98 5.72 -19.32 -2.51
C ILE A 98 4.73 -19.92 -3.49
N ASP A 99 4.93 -21.19 -3.83
CA ASP A 99 3.93 -21.97 -4.54
C ASP A 99 2.74 -22.26 -3.60
N ALA A 100 1.55 -21.77 -3.94
CA ALA A 100 0.39 -21.82 -3.06
C ALA A 100 -0.12 -23.26 -2.81
N ARG A 101 0.22 -24.21 -3.68
CA ARG A 101 -0.18 -25.62 -3.56
C ARG A 101 0.77 -26.39 -2.66
N THR A 102 2.08 -26.18 -2.82
CA THR A 102 3.11 -27.00 -2.19
C THR A 102 3.78 -26.34 -0.99
N GLY A 103 3.67 -25.02 -0.84
CA GLY A 103 4.41 -24.25 0.16
C GLY A 103 5.87 -24.00 -0.22
N ALA A 104 6.33 -24.43 -1.40
CA ALA A 104 7.72 -24.26 -1.79
C ALA A 104 8.07 -22.77 -1.98
N LEU A 105 9.14 -22.31 -1.31
CA LEU A 105 9.67 -20.96 -1.50
C LEU A 105 10.19 -20.79 -2.93
N LYS A 106 9.63 -19.83 -3.67
CA LYS A 106 10.08 -19.47 -5.03
C LYS A 106 11.20 -18.44 -4.96
N TRP A 107 10.97 -17.36 -4.23
CA TRP A 107 11.96 -16.31 -4.02
C TRP A 107 11.65 -15.50 -2.75
N ARG A 108 12.68 -14.82 -2.25
CA ARG A 108 12.63 -13.87 -1.13
C ARG A 108 13.44 -12.63 -1.51
N TRP A 109 12.89 -11.46 -1.24
CA TRP A 109 13.53 -10.17 -1.49
C TRP A 109 13.60 -9.37 -0.19
N ASP A 110 14.80 -8.95 0.18
CA ASP A 110 15.07 -8.14 1.36
C ASP A 110 15.41 -6.70 0.94
N PRO A 111 14.65 -5.69 1.40
CA PRO A 111 14.92 -4.29 1.09
C PRO A 111 16.21 -3.75 1.73
N GLN A 112 16.85 -4.49 2.64
CA GLN A 112 18.05 -4.10 3.38
C GLN A 112 17.87 -2.82 4.20
N ILE A 113 16.73 -2.71 4.88
CA ILE A 113 16.43 -1.57 5.75
C ILE A 113 17.33 -1.63 7.00
N PRO A 114 18.08 -0.56 7.32
CA PRO A 114 18.87 -0.54 8.55
C PRO A 114 17.98 -0.72 9.78
N GLN A 115 18.31 -1.70 10.62
CA GLN A 115 17.57 -1.93 11.86
C GLN A 115 17.66 -0.71 12.78
N GLN A 116 16.56 -0.44 13.47
CA GLN A 116 16.46 0.72 14.36
C GLN A 116 17.41 0.52 15.53
N THR A 117 18.46 1.33 15.59
CA THR A 117 19.44 1.32 16.68
C THR A 117 19.72 2.73 17.14
N PHE A 118 20.14 2.89 18.39
CA PHE A 118 20.55 4.18 18.95
C PHE A 118 22.04 4.11 19.25
N SER A 119 22.84 4.95 18.61
CA SER A 119 24.24 5.15 18.95
C SER A 119 24.41 6.50 19.64
N THR A 120 25.52 6.70 20.33
CA THR A 120 25.89 7.99 20.94
C THR A 120 27.05 8.56 20.14
N ASP A 121 26.92 9.79 19.64
CA ASP A 121 28.03 10.46 18.95
C ASP A 121 29.11 10.93 19.94
N ALA A 122 30.25 11.39 19.42
CA ALA A 122 31.37 11.86 20.24
C ALA A 122 31.04 13.08 21.15
N ARG A 123 29.87 13.70 20.97
CA ARG A 123 29.35 14.83 21.77
C ARG A 123 28.33 14.37 22.82
N GLY A 124 28.08 13.07 22.95
CA GLY A 124 27.09 12.53 23.87
C GLY A 124 25.66 12.56 23.35
N LEU A 125 25.43 12.91 22.08
CA LEU A 125 24.08 12.98 21.51
C LEU A 125 23.65 11.61 20.98
N ARG A 126 22.44 11.18 21.35
CA ARG A 126 21.83 9.97 20.78
C ARG A 126 21.49 10.20 19.31
N LYS A 127 22.04 9.37 18.44
CA LYS A 127 21.74 9.29 17.02
C LYS A 127 20.95 8.01 16.75
N ARG A 128 19.75 8.14 16.19
CA ARG A 128 18.99 7.01 15.66
C ARG A 128 19.56 6.61 14.31
N LEU A 129 19.78 5.31 14.11
CA LEU A 129 19.96 4.69 12.80
C LEU A 129 18.66 3.95 12.45
N GLY A 130 18.28 3.96 11.18
CA GLY A 130 17.03 3.34 10.71
C GLY A 130 15.79 4.24 10.88
N PRO A 131 14.64 3.77 10.36
CA PRO A 131 13.40 4.54 10.33
C PRO A 131 12.77 4.73 11.72
N SER A 132 11.90 5.73 11.83
CA SER A 132 11.04 5.94 12.99
C SER A 132 9.79 5.08 12.89
N LEU A 133 9.59 4.22 13.89
CA LEU A 133 8.50 3.24 13.91
C LEU A 133 7.79 3.34 15.26
N CYS A 134 6.55 3.80 15.28
CA CYS A 134 5.76 3.92 16.52
C CYS A 134 5.44 2.55 17.11
N CYS A 135 5.21 1.59 16.21
CA CYS A 135 4.34 0.45 16.48
C CYS A 135 4.97 -0.88 16.01
N GLY A 136 6.30 -0.89 15.86
CA GLY A 136 7.08 -2.04 15.40
C GLY A 136 7.32 -2.07 13.88
N PRO A 137 8.20 -2.97 13.41
CA PRO A 137 8.63 -3.04 12.01
C PRO A 137 7.65 -3.84 11.15
N VAL A 138 6.37 -3.49 11.19
CA VAL A 138 5.29 -4.22 10.52
C VAL A 138 5.10 -3.80 9.08
N ASN A 139 4.55 -4.68 8.25
CA ASN A 139 4.15 -4.39 6.89
C ASN A 139 2.85 -5.15 6.58
N ARG A 140 1.89 -4.49 5.95
CA ARG A 140 0.55 -5.05 5.71
C ARG A 140 0.38 -5.77 4.39
N GLY A 141 1.40 -5.79 3.54
CA GLY A 141 1.40 -6.64 2.36
C GLY A 141 1.85 -5.92 1.11
N VAL A 142 1.49 -6.51 -0.02
CA VAL A 142 1.86 -6.05 -1.36
C VAL A 142 0.62 -5.75 -2.20
N ALA A 143 0.83 -5.12 -3.35
CA ALA A 143 -0.12 -5.12 -4.45
C ALA A 143 0.46 -5.89 -5.65
N TYR A 144 -0.41 -6.35 -6.55
CA TYR A 144 0.00 -7.00 -7.80
C TYR A 144 -0.62 -6.28 -8.99
N HIS A 145 0.17 -6.07 -10.05
CA HIS A 145 -0.33 -5.58 -11.34
C HIS A 145 0.67 -5.91 -12.46
N ASP A 146 0.17 -6.43 -13.57
CA ASP A 146 0.93 -6.64 -14.82
C ASP A 146 2.30 -7.30 -14.60
N GLY A 147 2.31 -8.46 -13.94
CA GLY A 147 3.53 -9.23 -13.68
C GLY A 147 4.46 -8.61 -12.63
N LYS A 148 4.04 -7.55 -11.92
CA LYS A 148 4.84 -6.86 -10.90
C LYS A 148 4.16 -6.93 -9.54
N VAL A 149 4.98 -7.03 -8.50
CA VAL A 149 4.61 -6.96 -7.08
C VAL A 149 5.11 -5.65 -6.50
N PHE A 150 4.25 -4.89 -5.82
CA PHE A 150 4.56 -3.58 -5.28
C PHE A 150 4.53 -3.58 -3.76
N VAL A 151 5.54 -2.98 -3.14
CA VAL A 151 5.67 -2.90 -1.68
C VAL A 151 6.10 -1.51 -1.25
N GLY A 152 5.44 -0.97 -0.22
CA GLY A 152 5.92 0.18 0.53
C GLY A 152 6.85 -0.27 1.65
N THR A 153 8.00 0.37 1.81
CA THR A 153 9.02 -0.03 2.77
C THR A 153 9.09 0.91 3.98
N LEU A 154 9.56 0.39 5.11
CA LEU A 154 9.71 1.16 6.35
C LEU A 154 10.64 2.37 6.24
N ASP A 155 11.57 2.38 5.27
CA ASP A 155 12.45 3.52 4.96
C ASP A 155 11.88 4.44 3.85
N SER A 156 10.55 4.42 3.69
CA SER A 156 9.78 5.29 2.80
C SER A 156 10.12 5.16 1.31
N ARG A 157 10.41 3.93 0.85
CA ARG A 157 10.47 3.62 -0.58
C ARG A 157 9.19 2.93 -1.02
N LEU A 158 8.79 3.19 -2.26
CA LEU A 158 7.88 2.34 -3.01
C LEU A 158 8.71 1.54 -4.00
N VAL A 159 8.53 0.24 -4.03
CA VAL A 159 9.37 -0.68 -4.82
C VAL A 159 8.49 -1.57 -5.66
N ALA A 160 8.85 -1.75 -6.94
CA ALA A 160 8.30 -2.78 -7.80
C ALA A 160 9.29 -3.91 -8.00
N LEU A 161 8.80 -5.14 -7.86
CA LEU A 161 9.53 -6.37 -8.07
C LEU A 161 8.88 -7.15 -9.23
N ASP A 162 9.70 -7.79 -10.06
CA ASP A 162 9.23 -8.78 -11.02
C ASP A 162 8.60 -9.96 -10.26
N ALA A 163 7.35 -10.31 -10.56
CA ALA A 163 6.61 -11.31 -9.79
C ALA A 163 7.17 -12.73 -9.95
N GLY A 164 7.83 -13.03 -11.07
CA GLY A 164 8.41 -14.34 -11.33
C GLY A 164 9.73 -14.57 -10.60
N THR A 165 10.55 -13.52 -10.47
CA THR A 165 11.95 -13.63 -10.03
C THR A 165 12.26 -12.90 -8.72
N GLY A 166 11.38 -11.99 -8.27
CA GLY A 166 11.61 -11.13 -7.11
C GLY A 166 12.67 -10.04 -7.36
N ARG A 167 13.14 -9.87 -8.61
CA ARG A 167 14.13 -8.83 -8.95
C ARG A 167 13.48 -7.46 -8.93
N GLN A 168 14.17 -6.49 -8.32
CA GLN A 168 13.71 -5.10 -8.33
C GLN A 168 13.70 -4.53 -9.76
N VAL A 169 12.53 -4.03 -10.17
CA VAL A 169 12.31 -3.32 -11.45
C VAL A 169 12.61 -1.84 -11.26
N TRP A 170 12.04 -1.22 -10.24
CA TRP A 170 12.30 0.17 -9.86
C TRP A 170 12.10 0.38 -8.35
N SER A 171 12.63 1.49 -7.85
CA SER A 171 12.47 1.94 -6.46
C SER A 171 12.41 3.46 -6.42
N THR A 172 11.36 4.01 -5.81
CA THR A 172 11.14 5.45 -5.67
C THR A 172 11.14 5.85 -4.20
N GLN A 173 11.89 6.88 -3.84
CA GLN A 173 11.87 7.45 -2.50
C GLN A 173 10.63 8.37 -2.37
N VAL A 174 9.64 7.95 -1.57
CA VAL A 174 8.33 8.62 -1.41
C VAL A 174 8.42 9.86 -0.52
N ALA A 175 9.24 9.76 0.54
CA ALA A 175 9.52 10.83 1.49
C ALA A 175 11.01 10.88 1.82
N SER A 176 11.52 12.04 2.25
CA SER A 176 12.93 12.23 2.58
C SER A 176 13.40 11.24 3.66
N LYS A 177 14.63 10.74 3.52
CA LYS A 177 15.23 9.77 4.48
C LYS A 177 15.54 10.38 5.85
N VAL A 178 15.60 11.71 5.95
CA VAL A 178 15.83 12.40 7.22
C VAL A 178 14.54 12.75 7.93
N ASP A 179 13.41 12.68 7.23
CA ASP A 179 12.10 12.86 7.82
C ASP A 179 11.65 11.55 8.45
N ASP A 180 10.83 11.63 9.49
CA ASP A 180 10.39 10.47 10.27
C ASP A 180 9.23 9.68 9.62
N TYR A 181 9.13 9.71 8.28
CA TYR A 181 8.14 8.91 7.56
C TYR A 181 8.55 7.45 7.48
N SER A 182 7.54 6.59 7.50
CA SER A 182 7.63 5.18 7.10
C SER A 182 6.41 4.80 6.25
N ILE A 183 6.45 3.64 5.58
CA ILE A 183 5.29 3.06 4.90
C ILE A 183 5.04 1.68 5.49
N THR A 184 3.87 1.50 6.09
CA THR A 184 3.44 0.23 6.70
C THR A 184 2.24 -0.39 5.98
N SER A 185 1.46 0.39 5.23
CA SER A 185 0.31 -0.08 4.43
C SER A 185 0.72 -0.95 3.24
N ALA A 186 -0.19 -1.83 2.85
CA ALA A 186 -0.15 -2.43 1.53
C ALA A 186 -0.57 -1.37 0.49
N PRO A 187 0.17 -1.19 -0.62
CA PRO A 187 -0.25 -0.31 -1.71
C PRO A 187 -1.57 -0.76 -2.35
N ARG A 188 -2.14 0.09 -3.21
CA ARG A 188 -3.23 -0.28 -4.14
C ARG A 188 -2.83 0.04 -5.56
N VAL A 189 -3.32 -0.72 -6.54
CA VAL A 189 -3.12 -0.40 -7.96
C VAL A 189 -4.45 -0.09 -8.61
N ILE A 190 -4.60 1.15 -9.06
CA ILE A 190 -5.81 1.65 -9.71
C ILE A 190 -5.39 2.31 -11.02
N LYS A 191 -5.96 1.86 -12.14
CA LYS A 191 -5.72 2.45 -13.48
C LYS A 191 -4.23 2.66 -13.81
N GLY A 192 -3.41 1.63 -13.56
CA GLY A 192 -1.96 1.67 -13.82
C GLY A 192 -1.16 2.54 -12.84
N LYS A 193 -1.76 2.98 -11.73
CA LYS A 193 -1.09 3.78 -10.70
C LYS A 193 -1.01 3.02 -9.39
N VAL A 194 0.19 2.92 -8.83
CA VAL A 194 0.46 2.37 -7.51
C VAL A 194 0.30 3.49 -6.48
N ILE A 195 -0.68 3.34 -5.61
CA ILE A 195 -1.08 4.33 -4.62
C ILE A 195 -0.62 3.86 -3.25
N THR A 196 0.06 4.75 -2.53
CA THR A 196 0.53 4.50 -1.18
C THR A 196 0.35 5.75 -0.31
N GLY A 197 -0.03 5.52 0.93
CA GLY A 197 0.02 6.53 1.97
C GLY A 197 1.34 6.51 2.73
N THR A 198 1.38 7.25 3.84
CA THR A 198 2.52 7.32 4.75
C THR A 198 2.11 7.08 6.20
N SER A 199 3.09 6.84 7.05
CA SER A 199 2.98 6.74 8.51
C SER A 199 3.93 7.76 9.17
N GLY A 200 3.68 8.10 10.43
CA GLY A 200 4.61 8.89 11.24
C GLY A 200 3.99 10.08 11.99
N SER A 201 2.66 10.16 12.16
CA SER A 201 2.02 11.22 12.95
C SER A 201 2.66 11.37 14.33
N GLU A 202 3.07 10.27 14.98
CA GLU A 202 3.70 10.25 16.31
C GLU A 202 5.07 10.96 16.34
N PHE A 203 5.65 11.22 15.18
CA PHE A 203 6.95 11.85 15.00
C PHE A 203 6.87 13.24 14.35
N GLY A 204 5.67 13.80 14.19
CA GLY A 204 5.50 15.17 13.71
C GLY A 204 5.67 15.33 12.20
N VAL A 205 5.12 14.39 11.43
CA VAL A 205 5.11 14.45 9.96
C VAL A 205 3.78 15.02 9.42
N ARG A 206 3.77 15.43 8.15
CA ARG A 206 2.58 15.91 7.44
C ARG A 206 2.01 14.79 6.58
N GLY A 207 0.81 14.33 6.87
CA GLY A 207 0.20 13.21 6.16
C GLY A 207 -0.03 13.48 4.67
N PHE A 208 0.19 12.46 3.85
CA PHE A 208 -0.17 12.47 2.44
C PHE A 208 -0.40 11.07 1.89
N VAL A 209 -1.15 11.01 0.79
CA VAL A 209 -1.23 9.87 -0.12
C VAL A 209 -0.69 10.31 -1.49
N ALA A 210 0.00 9.42 -2.19
CA ALA A 210 0.55 9.69 -3.51
C ALA A 210 0.35 8.51 -4.44
N ALA A 211 0.26 8.81 -5.74
CA ALA A 211 0.18 7.82 -6.80
C ALA A 211 1.42 7.86 -7.68
N TYR A 212 1.88 6.68 -8.06
CA TYR A 212 3.06 6.48 -8.88
C TYR A 212 2.70 5.65 -10.10
N ASP A 213 3.22 6.00 -11.26
CA ASP A 213 3.07 5.19 -12.47
C ASP A 213 3.64 3.77 -12.23
N ALA A 214 2.86 2.73 -12.52
CA ALA A 214 3.21 1.35 -12.15
C ALA A 214 4.43 0.80 -12.89
N ASP A 215 4.71 1.31 -14.09
CA ASP A 215 5.83 0.84 -14.91
C ASP A 215 7.13 1.58 -14.60
N THR A 216 7.04 2.88 -14.32
CA THR A 216 8.22 3.75 -14.18
C THR A 216 8.52 4.18 -12.75
N GLY A 217 7.56 4.05 -11.83
CA GLY A 217 7.68 4.54 -10.46
C GLY A 217 7.68 6.06 -10.32
N LYS A 218 7.35 6.81 -11.38
CA LYS A 218 7.29 8.28 -11.35
C LYS A 218 6.04 8.75 -10.62
N GLU A 219 6.18 9.73 -9.73
CA GLU A 219 5.04 10.34 -9.04
C GLU A 219 4.11 11.01 -10.07
N ALA A 220 2.85 10.61 -10.07
CA ALA A 220 1.80 11.17 -10.92
C ALA A 220 1.09 12.33 -10.21
N TRP A 221 0.74 12.13 -8.94
CA TRP A 221 0.12 13.14 -8.09
C TRP A 221 0.36 12.85 -6.61
N ARG A 222 0.16 13.88 -5.79
CA ARG A 222 0.20 13.81 -4.33
C ARG A 222 -0.93 14.64 -3.72
N PHE A 223 -1.61 14.06 -2.74
CA PHE A 223 -2.63 14.73 -1.93
C PHE A 223 -2.18 14.79 -0.47
N TRP A 224 -1.90 15.99 0.02
CA TRP A 224 -1.66 16.23 1.45
C TRP A 224 -2.98 16.18 2.22
N THR A 225 -2.99 15.56 3.40
CA THR A 225 -4.20 15.37 4.20
C THR A 225 -4.43 16.51 5.21
N VAL A 226 -3.41 17.31 5.49
CA VAL A 226 -3.48 18.48 6.37
C VAL A 226 -2.77 19.68 5.72
N PRO A 227 -3.15 20.93 6.03
CA PRO A 227 -2.54 22.13 5.45
C PRO A 227 -1.10 22.34 5.92
N GLY A 228 -0.28 22.92 5.05
CA GLY A 228 1.12 23.26 5.32
C GLY A 228 1.29 24.65 5.95
N ASP A 229 2.48 25.23 5.77
CA ASP A 229 2.78 26.60 6.19
C ASP A 229 1.86 27.61 5.46
N PRO A 230 1.01 28.36 6.18
CA PRO A 230 0.05 29.28 5.56
C PRO A 230 0.71 30.51 4.93
N SER A 231 2.01 30.72 5.10
CA SER A 231 2.77 31.75 4.38
C SER A 231 3.16 31.34 2.95
N LEU A 232 3.02 30.06 2.61
CA LEU A 232 3.26 29.52 1.27
C LEU A 232 1.94 29.28 0.53
N PRO A 233 1.95 29.23 -0.82
CA PRO A 233 0.77 28.82 -1.57
C PRO A 233 0.34 27.39 -1.19
N PHE A 234 -0.96 27.22 -0.92
CA PHE A 234 -1.53 25.88 -0.72
C PHE A 234 -1.60 25.11 -2.03
N GLU A 235 -1.46 23.78 -1.93
CA GLU A 235 -1.38 22.88 -3.09
C GLU A 235 -2.69 22.82 -3.89
N ASN A 236 -3.83 23.05 -3.23
CA ASN A 236 -5.15 23.12 -3.85
C ASN A 236 -6.16 23.87 -2.96
N ALA A 237 -7.37 24.09 -3.49
CA ALA A 237 -8.45 24.76 -2.77
C ALA A 237 -8.92 24.00 -1.51
N ALA A 238 -8.80 22.67 -1.49
CA ALA A 238 -9.14 21.86 -0.33
C ALA A 238 -8.17 22.10 0.83
N MET A 239 -6.87 22.25 0.57
CA MET A 239 -5.87 22.63 1.58
C MET A 239 -6.06 24.06 2.07
N ALA A 240 -6.36 25.01 1.17
CA ALA A 240 -6.66 26.39 1.57
C ALA A 240 -7.93 26.49 2.43
N THR A 241 -8.93 25.64 2.18
CA THR A 241 -10.14 25.56 3.01
C THR A 241 -9.87 24.88 4.34
N ALA A 242 -9.13 23.76 4.32
CA ALA A 242 -8.73 23.05 5.52
C ALA A 242 -7.97 23.97 6.47
N ALA A 243 -7.03 24.79 5.98
CA ALA A 243 -6.25 25.75 6.76
C ALA A 243 -7.09 26.70 7.64
N LYS A 244 -8.32 27.01 7.26
CA LYS A 244 -9.24 27.84 8.08
C LYS A 244 -9.70 27.15 9.36
N THR A 245 -9.52 25.83 9.45
CA THR A 245 -9.84 25.00 10.62
C THR A 245 -8.63 24.74 11.52
N TRP A 246 -7.49 25.38 11.23
CA TRP A 246 -6.27 25.29 12.01
C TRP A 246 -5.87 26.67 12.54
N THR A 247 -5.23 26.67 13.71
CA THR A 247 -4.80 27.87 14.42
C THR A 247 -3.38 27.67 14.96
N GLY A 248 -2.69 28.76 15.32
CA GLY A 248 -1.30 28.67 15.78
C GLY A 248 -0.33 28.21 14.69
N ALA A 249 0.74 27.51 15.08
CA ALA A 249 1.85 27.15 14.21
C ALA A 249 1.93 25.65 13.90
N TRP A 250 0.80 25.02 13.57
CA TRP A 250 0.67 23.56 13.38
C TRP A 250 1.71 22.97 12.41
N TRP A 251 2.04 23.70 11.34
CA TRP A 251 2.97 23.23 10.29
C TRP A 251 4.38 22.98 10.82
N LYS A 252 4.77 23.59 11.95
CA LYS A 252 6.06 23.34 12.61
C LYS A 252 6.10 21.96 13.30
N TYR A 253 4.95 21.36 13.52
CA TYR A 253 4.80 20.04 14.14
C TYR A 253 4.38 18.97 13.11
N GLY A 254 4.33 19.30 11.82
CA GLY A 254 3.85 18.42 10.75
C GLY A 254 2.32 18.31 10.66
N GLY A 255 1.62 18.35 11.79
CA GLY A 255 0.15 18.34 11.85
C GLY A 255 -0.48 16.94 11.89
N GLY A 256 0.21 15.89 11.43
CA GLY A 256 -0.29 14.51 11.44
C GLY A 256 -1.14 14.18 10.23
N GLY A 257 -2.20 13.39 10.41
CA GLY A 257 -3.15 13.01 9.37
C GLY A 257 -2.64 11.93 8.42
N THR A 258 -1.67 11.12 8.83
CA THR A 258 -1.02 10.13 7.94
C THR A 258 -1.99 9.00 7.56
N PRO A 259 -2.21 8.70 6.27
CA PRO A 259 -3.07 7.60 5.82
C PRO A 259 -2.27 6.29 5.75
N TRP A 260 -2.07 5.64 6.89
CA TRP A 260 -1.10 4.55 7.04
C TRP A 260 -1.64 3.14 6.76
N ASP A 261 -2.92 2.98 6.46
CA ASP A 261 -3.60 1.68 6.37
C ASP A 261 -4.34 1.45 5.04
N GLY A 262 -5.47 0.74 5.07
CA GLY A 262 -6.25 0.35 3.91
C GLY A 262 -6.88 1.55 3.16
N MET A 263 -7.13 1.32 1.88
CA MET A 263 -7.83 2.24 0.98
C MET A 263 -8.82 1.40 0.15
N ALA A 264 -9.95 1.99 -0.22
CA ALA A 264 -10.97 1.33 -1.04
C ALA A 264 -11.22 2.12 -2.33
N TYR A 265 -11.64 1.44 -3.39
CA TYR A 265 -11.91 2.04 -4.69
C TYR A 265 -13.28 1.64 -5.21
N ASP A 266 -14.03 2.62 -5.68
CA ASP A 266 -15.28 2.42 -6.40
C ASP A 266 -15.08 2.75 -7.90
N PRO A 267 -15.06 1.74 -8.78
CA PRO A 267 -14.92 1.94 -10.22
C PRO A 267 -16.11 2.63 -10.88
N GLU A 268 -17.32 2.53 -10.31
CA GLU A 268 -18.53 3.14 -10.89
C GLU A 268 -18.55 4.65 -10.63
N LEU A 269 -18.19 5.07 -9.42
CA LEU A 269 -18.09 6.49 -9.05
C LEU A 269 -16.75 7.13 -9.44
N ASP A 270 -15.76 6.29 -9.73
CA ASP A 270 -14.37 6.64 -9.94
C ASP A 270 -13.80 7.45 -8.75
N LEU A 271 -13.94 6.88 -7.56
CA LEU A 271 -13.53 7.46 -6.29
C LEU A 271 -12.61 6.52 -5.52
N LEU A 272 -11.45 7.04 -5.12
CA LEU A 272 -10.58 6.44 -4.13
C LEU A 272 -10.95 6.98 -2.74
N TYR A 273 -11.23 6.07 -1.82
CA TYR A 273 -11.50 6.36 -0.42
C TYR A 273 -10.26 6.12 0.43
N ILE A 274 -9.86 7.13 1.19
CA ILE A 274 -8.72 7.06 2.11
C ILE A 274 -9.17 7.46 3.53
N GLY A 275 -8.67 6.74 4.52
CA GLY A 275 -8.79 7.12 5.93
C GLY A 275 -7.55 7.87 6.40
N THR A 276 -7.72 9.03 7.04
CA THR A 276 -6.61 9.82 7.59
C THR A 276 -6.48 9.63 9.09
N GLY A 277 -5.24 9.63 9.58
CA GLY A 277 -4.93 9.43 10.98
C GLY A 277 -5.15 10.63 11.90
N ASN A 278 -4.66 10.44 13.12
CA ASN A 278 -4.57 11.38 14.24
C ASN A 278 -3.76 12.66 13.97
N GLY A 279 -3.94 13.65 14.84
CA GLY A 279 -3.20 14.92 14.81
C GLY A 279 -1.85 14.88 15.52
N SER A 280 -0.90 15.69 15.02
CA SER A 280 0.43 15.83 15.62
C SER A 280 0.76 17.27 16.02
N PRO A 281 1.19 17.53 17.27
CA PRO A 281 1.18 16.59 18.40
C PRO A 281 -0.25 16.21 18.81
N TRP A 282 -0.40 15.14 19.60
CA TRP A 282 -1.70 14.69 20.10
C TRP A 282 -2.44 15.79 20.87
N SER A 283 -1.70 16.58 21.67
CA SER A 283 -2.26 17.72 22.39
C SER A 283 -2.72 18.81 21.42
N ARG A 284 -4.04 18.93 21.24
CA ARG A 284 -4.66 19.99 20.45
C ARG A 284 -4.25 21.38 20.93
N GLN A 285 -4.06 21.58 22.24
CA GLN A 285 -3.66 22.89 22.76
C GLN A 285 -2.29 23.35 22.23
N LEU A 286 -1.40 22.41 21.91
CA LEU A 286 -0.11 22.72 21.28
C LEU A 286 -0.24 22.80 19.76
N ARG A 287 -1.00 21.88 19.16
CA ARG A 287 -1.16 21.76 17.71
C ARG A 287 -1.98 22.91 17.11
N SER A 288 -3.09 23.27 17.76
CA SER A 288 -4.07 24.28 17.32
C SER A 288 -4.70 24.97 18.55
N PRO A 289 -3.99 25.93 19.17
CA PRO A 289 -4.32 26.49 20.48
C PRO A 289 -5.68 27.18 20.58
N ASP A 290 -6.10 27.88 19.52
CA ASP A 290 -7.40 28.57 19.47
C ASP A 290 -8.52 27.65 18.95
N GLY A 291 -8.18 26.39 18.65
CA GLY A 291 -9.13 25.34 18.33
C GLY A 291 -9.30 25.06 16.85
N GLY A 292 -10.55 24.89 16.41
CA GLY A 292 -10.90 24.42 15.07
C GLY A 292 -10.89 22.89 14.92
N ASP A 293 -11.51 22.43 13.83
CA ASP A 293 -11.74 21.02 13.52
C ASP A 293 -10.46 20.29 13.08
N ASN A 294 -9.43 21.03 12.65
CA ASN A 294 -8.16 20.52 12.14
C ASN A 294 -8.33 19.54 10.97
N LEU A 295 -9.00 19.98 9.90
CA LEU A 295 -9.22 19.16 8.71
C LEU A 295 -7.89 18.84 7.97
N TYR A 296 -7.68 17.65 7.42
CA TYR A 296 -8.57 16.49 7.42
C TYR A 296 -8.04 15.41 8.36
N LEU A 297 -7.80 15.72 9.64
CA LEU A 297 -7.52 14.68 10.65
C LEU A 297 -8.73 13.76 10.85
N CYS A 298 -8.50 12.49 11.17
CA CYS A 298 -9.53 11.50 11.49
C CYS A 298 -10.73 11.58 10.53
N SER A 299 -10.46 11.50 9.23
CA SER A 299 -11.43 11.74 8.17
C SER A 299 -11.48 10.60 7.16
N ILE A 300 -12.66 10.37 6.63
CA ILE A 300 -12.86 9.64 5.38
C ILE A 300 -12.81 10.67 4.26
N LEU A 301 -11.89 10.52 3.33
CA LEU A 301 -11.74 11.38 2.16
C LEU A 301 -12.04 10.58 0.90
N ALA A 302 -12.79 11.17 -0.02
CA ALA A 302 -12.93 10.70 -1.39
C ALA A 302 -12.17 11.61 -2.34
N ILE A 303 -11.26 11.03 -3.12
CA ILE A 303 -10.45 11.72 -4.10
C ILE A 303 -10.50 11.02 -5.46
N ARG A 304 -10.17 11.74 -6.53
CA ARG A 304 -10.05 11.18 -7.88
C ARG A 304 -8.77 10.34 -7.99
N PRO A 305 -8.83 9.06 -8.37
CA PRO A 305 -7.63 8.22 -8.45
C PRO A 305 -6.66 8.64 -9.57
N ASP A 306 -7.15 9.31 -10.61
CA ASP A 306 -6.31 9.75 -11.73
C ASP A 306 -5.52 11.03 -11.44
N THR A 307 -6.02 11.91 -10.57
CA THR A 307 -5.47 13.26 -10.37
C THR A 307 -5.16 13.60 -8.90
N GLY A 308 -5.68 12.85 -7.94
CA GLY A 308 -5.65 13.18 -6.52
C GLY A 308 -6.59 14.33 -6.14
N GLU A 309 -7.48 14.76 -7.05
CA GLU A 309 -8.41 15.86 -6.79
C GLU A 309 -9.41 15.50 -5.68
N TYR A 310 -9.56 16.40 -4.72
CA TYR A 310 -10.56 16.29 -3.65
C TYR A 310 -11.99 16.30 -4.21
N VAL A 311 -12.84 15.40 -3.70
CA VAL A 311 -14.27 15.35 -4.05
C VAL A 311 -15.15 15.66 -2.83
N TRP A 312 -15.04 14.85 -1.78
CA TRP A 312 -15.78 15.06 -0.53
C TRP A 312 -15.01 14.48 0.66
N HIS A 313 -15.42 14.86 1.87
CA HIS A 313 -14.95 14.22 3.10
C HIS A 313 -16.06 14.08 4.14
N TYR A 314 -15.82 13.20 5.11
CA TYR A 314 -16.54 13.14 6.37
C TYR A 314 -15.50 13.01 7.50
N GLN A 315 -15.45 14.00 8.39
CA GLN A 315 -14.56 13.95 9.55
C GLN A 315 -15.24 13.21 10.70
N THR A 316 -14.68 12.09 11.14
CA THR A 316 -15.25 11.27 12.21
C THR A 316 -14.99 11.88 13.57
N THR A 317 -13.81 12.50 13.74
CA THR A 317 -13.36 13.05 15.02
C THR A 317 -12.84 14.48 14.82
N PRO A 318 -13.73 15.49 14.74
CA PRO A 318 -13.32 16.88 14.72
C PRO A 318 -12.48 17.22 15.94
N ALA A 319 -11.39 17.96 15.73
CA ALA A 319 -10.50 18.41 16.79
C ALA A 319 -9.88 17.27 17.62
N ASP A 320 -9.48 16.17 16.96
CA ASP A 320 -8.82 15.00 17.58
C ASP A 320 -7.84 15.36 18.71
N ASN A 321 -7.92 14.64 19.82
CA ASN A 321 -7.10 14.86 21.00
C ASN A 321 -6.77 13.56 21.75
N TRP A 322 -6.93 12.40 21.10
CA TRP A 322 -6.80 11.10 21.78
C TRP A 322 -6.02 10.03 21.02
N ASP A 323 -5.39 10.37 19.89
CA ASP A 323 -4.72 9.43 18.99
C ASP A 323 -5.71 8.53 18.22
#